data_AF-A0A392PI93-F1
#
_entry.id   AF-A0A392PI93-F1
#
_cell.length_a   1.000
_cell.length_b   1.000
_cell.length_c   1.000
_cell.angle_alpha   90.00
_cell.angle_beta   90.00
_cell.angle_gamma   90.00
#
_symmetry.space_group_name_H-M   'P 1'
#
loop_
_entity.id
_entity.type
_entity.pdbx_description
1 polymer ?
#
loop_
_entity_poly.entity_id
_entity_poly.type
_entity_poly.pdbx_seq_one_letter_code
_entity_poly.pdbx_strand_id
1 'polypeptide(L)' 'MVAGLSVASTGIVGNLIVYLISEFNIKSINAAQIVNVVIGSTNLFPIVAAIVADSFFGSFSVAFASSCVALL' A
#
# COMPACT_ATOMS: atom_id res chain seq x y z
N MET A 1 -1.48 0.83 17.65
CA MET A 1 -2.28 1.34 16.52
C MET A 1 -2.03 0.45 15.30
N VAL A 2 -2.56 -0.78 15.29
CA VAL A 2 -2.41 -1.71 14.15
C VAL A 2 -3.77 -2.13 13.60
N ALA A 3 -4.78 -2.24 14.48
CA ALA A 3 -6.16 -2.54 14.10
C ALA A 3 -6.74 -1.52 13.11
N GLY A 4 -6.52 -0.21 13.32
CA GLY A 4 -7.03 0.82 12.41
C GLY A 4 -6.43 0.74 10.99
N LEU A 5 -5.14 0.40 10.88
CA LEU A 5 -4.46 0.26 9.59
C LEU A 5 -4.95 -0.98 8.84
N SER A 6 -5.17 -2.09 9.55
CA SER A 6 -5.76 -3.30 8.97
C SER A 6 -7.21 -3.08 8.50
N VAL A 7 -7.99 -2.31 9.26
CA VAL A 7 -9.37 -1.97 8.88
C VAL A 7 -9.38 -1.01 7.67
N ALA A 8 -8.53 0.01 7.67
CA ALA A 8 -8.40 0.95 6.56
C ALA A 8 -7.93 0.26 5.27
N SER A 9 -6.91 -0.59 5.34
CA SER A 9 -6.42 -1.34 4.17
C SER A 9 -7.49 -2.27 3.59
N THR A 10 -8.20 -3.01 4.44
CA THR A 10 -9.30 -3.88 3.99
C THR A 10 -10.46 -3.07 3.40
N GLY A 11 -10.78 -1.90 3.98
CA GLY A 11 -11.80 -0.99 3.49
C GLY A 11 -11.47 -0.37 2.13
N ILE A 12 -10.23 0.07 1.92
CA ILE A 12 -9.75 0.60 0.63
C ILE A 12 -9.84 -0.46 -0.46
N VAL A 13 -9.38 -1.69 -0.17
CA VAL A 13 -9.42 -2.82 -1.10
C VAL A 13 -10.86 -3.16 -1.48
N GLY A 14 -11.77 -3.25 -0.52
CA GLY A 14 -13.19 -3.53 -0.78
C GLY A 14 -13.86 -2.44 -1.64
N ASN A 15 -13.61 -1.17 -1.31
CA ASN A 15 -14.17 -0.06 -2.07
C ASN A 15 -13.60 0.03 -3.49
N LEU A 16 -12.32 -0.30 -3.67
CA LEU A 16 -11.66 -0.30 -4.98
C LEU A 16 -12.27 -1.34 -5.93
N ILE A 17 -12.55 -2.56 -5.45
CA ILE A 17 -13.20 -3.60 -6.26
C ILE A 17 -14.59 -3.12 -6.73
N VAL A 18 -15.40 -2.58 -5.81
CA VAL A 18 -16.74 -2.08 -6.15
C VAL A 18 -16.67 -0.92 -7.13
N TYR A 19 -15.71 -0.01 -6.98
CA TYR A 19 -15.51 1.11 -7.90
C TYR A 19 -15.13 0.66 -9.31
N LEU A 20 -14.23 -0.33 -9.44
CA LEU A 20 -13.85 -0.92 -10.73
C LEU A 20 -15.03 -1.62 -11.43
N ILE A 21 -15.94 -2.23 -10.68
CA ILE A 21 -17.10 -2.93 -11.23
C ILE A 21 -18.23 -1.96 -11.58
N SER A 22 -18.60 -1.03 -10.69
CA SER A 22 -19.73 -0.12 -10.89
C SER A 22 -19.41 1.02 -11.86
N GLU A 23 -18.25 1.68 -11.70
CA GLU A 23 -17.94 2.89 -12.47
C GLU A 23 -17.32 2.55 -13.83
N PHE A 24 -16.39 1.59 -13.85
CA PHE A 24 -15.68 1.19 -15.08
C PHE A 24 -16.32 0.00 -15.80
N ASN A 25 -17.42 -0.56 -15.28
CA ASN A 25 -18.13 -1.73 -15.81
C ASN A 25 -17.22 -2.94 -16.09
N ILE A 26 -16.13 -3.08 -15.33
CA ILE A 26 -15.17 -4.16 -15.51
C ILE A 26 -15.76 -5.44 -14.93
N LYS A 27 -15.62 -6.57 -15.65
CA LYS A 27 -16.04 -7.88 -15.14
C LYS A 27 -15.41 -8.17 -13.78
N SER A 28 -16.18 -8.69 -12.83
CA SER A 28 -15.74 -8.94 -11.45
C SER A 28 -14.43 -9.72 -11.34
N ILE A 29 -14.22 -10.68 -12.25
CA ILE A 29 -12.99 -11.50 -12.34
C ILE A 29 -11.77 -10.63 -12.66
N ASN A 30 -11.90 -9.70 -13.62
CA ASN A 30 -10.80 -8.81 -14.02
C ASN A 30 -10.56 -7.72 -12.96
N ALA A 31 -11.62 -7.22 -12.32
CA ALA A 31 -11.49 -6.30 -11.18
C ALA A 31 -10.74 -6.97 -10.00
N ALA A 32 -11.06 -8.22 -9.68
CA ALA A 32 -10.34 -8.98 -8.65
C ALA A 32 -8.86 -9.23 -9.01
N GLN A 33 -8.55 -9.48 -10.29
CA GLN A 33 -7.15 -9.58 -10.74
C GLN A 33 -6.38 -8.27 -10.53
N ILE A 34 -6.97 -7.14 -10.93
CA ILE A 34 -6.35 -5.82 -10.74
C ILE A 34 -6.06 -5.58 -9.25
N VAL A 35 -7.04 -5.87 -8.39
CA VAL A 35 -6.86 -5.70 -6.94
C VAL A 35 -5.81 -6.65 -6.36
N ASN A 36 -5.74 -7.90 -6.82
CA ASN A 36 -4.66 -8.82 -6.43
C ASN A 36 -3.28 -8.31 -6.83
N VAL A 37 -3.14 -7.66 -8.00
CA VAL A 37 -1.88 -7.01 -8.41
C VAL A 37 -1.55 -5.82 -7.51
N VAL A 38 -2.54 -5.02 -7.11
CA VAL A 38 -2.35 -3.89 -6.18
C VAL A 38 -1.89 -4.38 -4.81
N ILE A 39 -2.54 -5.40 -4.25
CA ILE A 39 -2.14 -6.01 -2.97
C ILE A 39 -0.73 -6.61 -3.07
N GLY A 40 -0.45 -7.36 -4.14
CA GLY A 40 0.89 -7.92 -4.40
C GLY A 40 1.96 -6.83 -4.48
N SER A 41 1.68 -5.73 -5.18
CA SER A 41 2.60 -4.59 -5.27
C SER A 41 2.82 -3.90 -3.93
N THR A 42 1.78 -3.79 -3.11
CA THR A 42 1.85 -3.21 -1.76
C THR A 42 2.75 -4.05 -0.84
N ASN A 43 2.76 -5.37 -1.02
CA ASN A 43 3.65 -6.28 -0.29
C ASN A 43 5.10 -6.23 -0.79
N LEU A 44 5.34 -5.93 -2.07
CA LEU A 44 6.68 -5.79 -2.64
C LEU A 44 7.30 -4.40 -2.38
N PHE A 45 6.47 -3.37 -2.26
CA PHE A 45 6.88 -2.00 -1.98
C PHE A 45 7.83 -1.86 -0.77
N PRO A 46 7.58 -2.49 0.41
CA PRO A 46 8.51 -2.39 1.55
C PRO A 46 9.88 -3.01 1.28
N ILE A 47 9.99 -4.03 0.42
CA ILE A 47 11.29 -4.61 0.04
C ILE A 47 12.10 -3.60 -0.76
N VAL A 48 11.47 -2.95 -1.74
CA VAL A 48 12.12 -1.90 -2.55
C VAL A 48 12.47 -0.70 -1.67
N ALA A 49 11.56 -0.29 -0.79
CA ALA A 49 11.79 0.81 0.15
C ALA A 49 12.96 0.51 1.09
N ALA A 50 13.09 -0.72 1.59
CA ALA A 50 14.21 -1.14 2.42
C ALA A 50 15.55 -1.08 1.67
N ILE A 51 15.62 -1.60 0.43
CA ILE A 51 16.85 -1.56 -0.38
C ILE A 51 17.28 -0.12 -0.66
N VAL A 52 16.34 0.76 -1.00
CA VAL A 52 16.63 2.19 -1.24
C VAL A 52 17.08 2.87 0.05
N ALA A 53 16.42 2.59 1.17
CA ALA A 53 16.78 3.13 2.48
C ALA A 53 18.21 2.73 2.87
N ASP A 54 18.56 1.45 2.75
CA ASP A 54 19.90 0.94 3.07
C ASP A 54 20.99 1.44 2.09
N SER A 55 20.64 1.69 0.82
CA SER A 55 21.60 2.09 -0.21
C SER A 55 21.85 3.60 -0.28
N PHE A 56 20.82 4.44 -0.04
CA PHE A 56 20.91 5.90 -0.25
C PHE A 56 21.01 6.72 1.03
N PHE A 57 20.43 6.27 2.14
CA PHE A 57 20.41 7.03 3.38
C PHE A 57 21.14 6.23 4.45
N GLY A 58 22.35 6.65 4.82
CA GLY A 58 22.94 6.21 6.09
C GLY A 58 21.91 6.35 7.22
N SER A 59 21.94 5.45 8.21
CA SER A 59 20.86 5.20 9.18
C SER A 59 20.23 6.45 9.82
N PHE A 60 20.97 7.56 9.91
CA PHE A 60 20.52 8.83 10.46
C PHE A 60 19.40 9.50 9.65
N SER A 61 19.45 9.42 8.32
CA SER A 61 18.53 10.16 7.45
C SER A 61 17.19 9.41 7.28
N VAL A 62 17.20 8.07 7.34
CA VAL A 62 15.98 7.23 7.39
C VAL A 62 15.25 7.42 8.71
N ALA A 63 15.99 7.44 9.82
CA ALA A 63 15.43 7.69 11.15
C ALA A 63 14.78 9.07 11.24
N PHE A 64 15.40 10.11 10.66
CA PHE A 64 14.85 11.46 10.64
C PHE A 64 13.56 11.55 9.81
N ALA A 65 13.55 10.98 8.60
CA ALA A 65 12.35 10.94 7.76
C ALA A 65 11.21 10.12 8.42
N SER A 66 11.54 8.98 9.03
CA SER A 66 10.55 8.18 9.77
C SER A 66 9.98 8.92 10.98
N SER A 67 10.80 9.70 11.70
CA SER A 67 10.32 10.53 12.80
C SER A 67 9.43 11.68 12.33
N CYS A 68 9.73 12.32 11.19
CA CYS A 68 8.88 13.36 10.62
C CYS A 68 7.51 12.81 10.18
N VAL A 69 7.48 11.61 9.60
CA VAL A 69 6.22 10.94 9.19
C VAL A 69 5.42 10.49 10.40
N ALA A 70 6.06 10.01 11.47
CA ALA A 70 5.38 9.58 12.70
C ALA A 70 4.83 10.74 13.55
N LEU A 71 5.33 11.97 13.35
CA LEU A 71 4.86 13.17 14.03
C LEU A 71 3.60 13.76 13.35
N LEU A 72 3.38 13.46 12.07
CA LEU A 72 2.22 13.88 11.30
C LEU A 72 1.03 12.93 11.52
#